data_AF-A0A1H8EPF0-F1
#
_entry.id   AF-A0A1H8EPF0-F1
#
_cell.length_a   1.000
_cell.length_b   1.000
_cell.length_c   1.000
_cell.angle_alpha   90.00
_cell.angle_beta   90.00
_cell.angle_gamma   90.00
#
_symmetry.space_group_name_H-M   'P 1'
#
loop_
_entity.id
_entity.type
_entity.pdbx_description
1 polymer ?
#
loop_
_entity_poly.entity_id
_entity_poly.type
_entity_poly.pdbx_seq_one_letter_code
_entity_poly.pdbx_strand_id
1 'polypeptide(L)'
;MAAAGATSPASSMFSTAIAASDVPEAGPERCDGMIYNAAQCIGPDGECLGTHRKLILPPGFEADHFHPGAGCTVFTYRGLRIATLICFDIEFPETARHAAELGAELLLVPTALGSQWGWVGRTMVPTRGFENGIFLAYANHSGTESGMSFLGESFVSSPDGRELIRAGAAPAVLTAEIDVTLVRAAQARLPYLADRLKIALPSP
;
A
#
# COMPACT_ATOMS: atom_id res chain seq x y z
N MET A 1 5.57 33.22 40.35
CA MET A 1 4.54 33.96 39.61
C MET A 1 4.58 33.49 38.16
N ALA A 2 3.52 32.79 37.72
CA ALA A 2 3.14 32.45 36.34
C ALA A 2 4.15 31.71 35.43
N ALA A 3 3.79 30.76 34.57
CA ALA A 3 2.56 30.00 34.33
C ALA A 3 2.93 28.81 33.41
N ALA A 4 2.14 27.75 33.51
CA ALA A 4 2.18 26.58 32.64
C ALA A 4 1.84 26.91 31.18
N GLY A 5 2.38 26.12 30.25
CA GLY A 5 2.08 26.19 28.82
C GLY A 5 2.27 24.84 28.15
N ALA A 6 1.25 23.98 28.32
CA ALA A 6 0.85 22.84 27.51
C ALA A 6 1.94 22.04 26.75
N THR A 7 2.22 20.85 27.30
CA THR A 7 2.66 19.67 26.55
C THR A 7 1.73 19.41 25.36
N SER A 8 2.28 19.47 24.14
CA SER A 8 1.62 18.92 22.95
C SER A 8 1.42 17.41 23.15
N PRO A 9 0.21 16.84 22.95
CA PRO A 9 0.00 15.43 23.13
C PRO A 9 0.75 14.66 22.04
N ALA A 10 1.52 13.68 22.48
CA ALA A 10 2.24 12.67 21.70
C ALA A 10 1.67 12.47 20.30
N SER A 11 2.45 12.85 19.27
CA SER A 11 2.35 12.28 17.94
C SER A 11 2.53 10.77 18.08
N SER A 12 1.43 10.02 18.17
CA SER A 12 1.47 8.57 18.21
C SER A 12 1.99 8.10 16.86
N MET A 13 3.30 7.89 16.79
CA MET A 13 4.04 7.38 15.65
C MET A 13 3.32 6.14 15.11
N PHE A 14 2.95 6.17 13.84
CA PHE A 14 2.43 5.01 13.12
C PHE A 14 3.61 4.08 12.86
N SER A 15 3.67 2.93 13.53
CA SER A 15 4.52 1.82 13.13
C SER A 15 3.61 0.74 12.58
N THR A 16 3.45 0.68 11.26
CA THR A 16 2.96 -0.55 10.65
C THR A 16 4.17 -1.42 10.40
N ALA A 17 4.31 -2.49 11.17
CA ALA A 17 5.08 -3.63 10.72
C ALA A 17 4.27 -4.28 9.58
N ILE A 18 4.54 -3.87 8.34
CA ILE A 18 4.08 -4.63 7.18
C ILE A 18 5.10 -5.74 7.00
N ALA A 19 4.82 -6.91 7.54
CA ALA A 19 5.60 -8.10 7.22
C ALA A 19 5.17 -8.56 5.82
N ALA A 20 5.80 -8.03 4.77
CA ALA A 20 5.74 -8.65 3.45
C ALA A 20 6.86 -9.70 3.39
N SER A 21 6.47 -10.97 3.32
CA SER A 21 7.41 -12.09 3.30
C SER A 21 7.97 -12.29 1.89
N ASP A 22 8.97 -11.49 1.50
CA ASP A 22 9.85 -11.78 0.35
C ASP A 22 11.29 -12.11 0.78
N VAL A 23 11.56 -12.20 2.10
CA VAL A 23 12.89 -12.46 2.68
C VAL A 23 12.83 -13.70 3.58
N PRO A 24 13.81 -14.64 3.52
CA PRO A 24 13.80 -15.92 4.25
C PRO A 24 13.63 -15.85 5.77
N GLU A 25 13.86 -14.70 6.41
CA GLU A 25 13.79 -14.56 7.88
C GLU A 25 12.36 -14.31 8.42
N ALA A 26 11.42 -13.87 7.58
CA ALA A 26 9.98 -13.86 7.89
C ALA A 26 9.29 -14.82 6.92
N GLY A 27 9.19 -16.10 7.30
CA GLY A 27 8.73 -17.16 6.41
C GLY A 27 7.31 -16.94 5.84
N PRO A 28 7.01 -17.52 4.67
CA PRO A 28 5.74 -17.33 3.99
C PRO A 28 4.55 -17.91 4.77
N GLU A 29 3.36 -17.35 4.55
CA GLU A 29 2.14 -17.83 5.21
C GLU A 29 1.78 -19.23 4.70
N ARG A 30 1.51 -20.15 5.63
CA ARG A 30 1.04 -21.52 5.32
C ARG A 30 -0.41 -21.69 5.75
N CYS A 31 -1.27 -22.07 4.81
CA CYS A 31 -2.68 -22.37 5.08
C CYS A 31 -3.09 -23.57 4.21
N ASP A 32 -3.62 -24.63 4.84
CA ASP A 32 -4.05 -25.86 4.16
C ASP A 32 -2.99 -26.50 3.24
N GLY A 33 -1.71 -26.41 3.65
CA GLY A 33 -0.57 -26.93 2.86
C GLY A 33 -0.13 -26.02 1.71
N MET A 34 -0.85 -24.92 1.47
CA MET A 34 -0.51 -23.91 0.48
C MET A 34 0.39 -22.85 1.11
N ILE A 35 1.36 -22.37 0.33
CA ILE A 35 2.29 -21.31 0.71
C ILE A 35 1.90 -20.03 -0.03
N TYR A 36 1.86 -18.89 0.67
CA TYR A 36 1.50 -17.59 0.11
C TYR A 36 2.56 -16.54 0.42
N ASN A 37 2.77 -15.62 -0.54
CA ASN A 37 3.32 -14.30 -0.23
C ASN A 37 2.20 -13.48 0.41
N ALA A 38 2.36 -13.12 1.68
CA ALA A 38 1.31 -12.46 2.45
C ALA A 38 1.85 -11.29 3.25
N ALA A 39 0.95 -10.33 3.51
CA ALA A 39 1.17 -9.19 4.36
C ALA A 39 0.11 -9.18 5.46
N GLN A 40 0.57 -9.09 6.71
CA GLN A 40 -0.31 -8.98 7.88
C GLN A 40 -0.17 -7.59 8.50
N CYS A 41 -1.31 -6.98 8.82
CA CYS A 41 -1.39 -5.74 9.57
C CYS A 41 -1.71 -6.07 11.02
N ILE A 42 -0.77 -5.79 11.92
CA ILE A 42 -0.88 -6.11 13.34
C ILE A 42 -1.15 -4.84 14.14
N GLY A 43 -2.16 -4.90 15.02
CA GLY A 43 -2.55 -3.84 15.94
C GLY A 43 -1.57 -3.67 17.10
N PRO A 44 -1.67 -2.57 17.86
CA PRO A 44 -0.78 -2.28 18.99
C PRO A 44 -0.91 -3.27 20.16
N ASP A 45 -2.00 -4.03 20.21
CA ASP A 45 -2.28 -5.12 21.16
C ASP A 45 -1.86 -6.50 20.64
N GLY A 46 -1.29 -6.57 19.43
CA GLY A 46 -0.90 -7.81 18.78
C GLY A 46 -2.02 -8.50 17.99
N GLU A 47 -3.22 -7.91 17.89
CA GLU A 47 -4.31 -8.47 17.08
C GLU A 47 -3.99 -8.36 15.58
N CYS A 48 -4.28 -9.42 14.82
CA CYS A 48 -4.24 -9.34 13.35
C CYS A 48 -5.48 -8.61 12.84
N LEU A 49 -5.30 -7.36 12.40
CA LEU A 49 -6.37 -6.51 11.87
C LEU A 49 -6.76 -6.91 10.45
N GLY A 50 -5.82 -7.46 9.69
CA GLY A 50 -6.04 -7.89 8.33
C GLY A 50 -4.86 -8.67 7.77
N THR A 51 -5.17 -9.65 6.91
CA THR A 51 -4.19 -10.40 6.12
C THR A 51 -4.53 -10.22 4.65
N HIS A 52 -3.52 -9.88 3.84
CA HIS A 52 -3.60 -9.84 2.39
C HIS A 52 -2.63 -10.86 1.81
N ARG A 53 -3.11 -11.72 0.92
CA ARG A 53 -2.29 -12.66 0.16
C ARG A 53 -2.14 -12.11 -1.25
N LYS A 54 -0.91 -12.03 -1.75
CA LYS A 54 -0.60 -11.45 -3.05
C LYS A 54 -1.44 -12.09 -4.15
N LEU A 55 -2.07 -11.27 -4.97
CA LEU A 55 -3.05 -11.73 -5.96
C LEU A 55 -2.37 -12.20 -7.23
N ILE A 56 -1.35 -11.45 -7.67
CA ILE A 56 -0.69 -11.66 -8.94
C ILE A 56 0.78 -11.99 -8.67
N LEU A 57 1.16 -13.22 -9.03
CA LEU A 57 2.52 -13.71 -8.86
C LEU A 57 3.31 -13.46 -10.15
N PRO A 58 4.36 -12.62 -10.12
CA PRO A 58 5.20 -12.43 -11.30
C PRO A 58 5.89 -13.76 -11.68
N PRO A 59 6.14 -13.99 -12.99
CA PRO A 59 6.83 -15.19 -13.44
C PRO A 59 8.18 -15.39 -12.76
N GLY A 60 8.56 -16.65 -12.53
CA GLY A 60 9.80 -17.02 -11.84
C GLY A 60 9.53 -17.41 -10.39
N PHE A 61 10.42 -17.02 -9.48
CA PHE A 61 10.44 -17.52 -8.10
C PHE A 61 9.07 -17.48 -7.41
N GLU A 62 8.36 -16.35 -7.47
CA GLU A 62 7.07 -16.24 -6.78
C GLU A 62 6.01 -17.19 -7.36
N ALA A 63 5.88 -17.24 -8.68
CA ALA A 63 4.93 -18.16 -9.34
C ALA A 63 5.29 -19.64 -9.13
N ASP A 64 6.56 -19.96 -8.90
CA ASP A 64 7.03 -21.33 -8.66
C ASP A 64 6.83 -21.80 -7.21
N HIS A 65 6.73 -20.87 -6.24
CA HIS A 65 6.75 -21.20 -4.81
C HIS A 65 5.49 -20.77 -4.04
N PHE A 66 4.70 -19.84 -4.58
CA PHE A 66 3.52 -19.31 -3.92
C PHE A 66 2.24 -19.61 -4.69
N HIS A 67 1.13 -19.59 -3.96
CA HIS A 67 -0.20 -19.63 -4.52
C HIS A 67 -0.79 -18.21 -4.56
N PRO A 68 -1.60 -17.88 -5.56
CA PRO A 68 -2.28 -16.60 -5.60
C PRO A 68 -3.32 -16.53 -4.48
N GLY A 69 -3.42 -15.36 -3.86
CA GLY A 69 -4.53 -14.98 -2.99
C GLY A 69 -5.83 -14.74 -3.76
N ALA A 70 -6.85 -14.30 -3.06
CA ALA A 70 -8.15 -13.98 -3.65
C ALA A 70 -8.79 -12.76 -2.98
N GLY A 71 -9.18 -11.77 -3.80
CA GLY A 71 -9.84 -10.55 -3.35
C GLY A 71 -8.94 -9.61 -2.55
N CYS A 72 -9.41 -8.38 -2.31
CA CYS A 72 -8.73 -7.43 -1.44
C CYS A 72 -9.39 -7.41 -0.06
N THR A 73 -8.60 -7.43 1.00
CA THR A 73 -9.10 -7.28 2.38
C THR A 73 -9.03 -5.82 2.81
N VAL A 74 -10.15 -5.28 3.32
CA VAL A 74 -10.21 -3.95 3.96
C VAL A 74 -10.43 -4.14 5.46
N PHE A 75 -9.62 -3.47 6.27
CA PHE A 75 -9.78 -3.42 7.72
C PHE A 75 -9.89 -1.97 8.20
N THR A 76 -10.39 -1.77 9.42
CA THR A 76 -10.53 -0.44 10.02
C THR A 76 -9.53 -0.28 11.15
N TYR A 77 -8.74 0.80 11.13
CA TYR A 77 -7.88 1.17 12.24
C TYR A 77 -8.04 2.66 12.55
N ARG A 78 -8.39 2.98 13.80
CA ARG A 78 -8.66 4.37 14.26
C ARG A 78 -9.65 5.15 13.38
N GLY A 79 -10.65 4.45 12.84
CA GLY A 79 -11.67 5.04 11.96
C GLY A 79 -11.24 5.23 10.51
N LEU A 80 -10.00 4.87 10.14
CA LEU A 80 -9.51 4.84 8.76
C LEU A 80 -9.72 3.45 8.16
N ARG A 81 -10.29 3.39 6.96
CA ARG A 81 -10.42 2.14 6.19
C ARG A 81 -9.17 1.90 5.35
N ILE A 82 -8.51 0.78 5.58
CA ILE A 82 -7.19 0.48 5.01
C ILE A 82 -7.26 -0.83 4.23
N ALA A 83 -6.66 -0.85 3.05
CA ALA A 83 -6.36 -2.07 2.31
C ALA A 83 -4.86 -2.23 2.11
N THR A 84 -4.43 -3.47 1.90
CA THR A 84 -3.04 -3.82 1.58
C THR A 84 -3.00 -4.47 0.20
N LEU A 85 -2.02 -4.09 -0.61
CA LEU A 85 -1.65 -4.75 -1.87
C LEU A 85 -0.15 -5.02 -1.83
N ILE A 86 0.35 -6.08 -2.44
CA ILE A 86 1.79 -6.41 -2.37
C ILE A 86 2.44 -6.22 -3.73
N CYS A 87 3.44 -5.32 -3.78
CA CYS A 87 4.34 -5.15 -4.92
C CYS A 87 3.56 -5.15 -6.24
N PHE A 88 3.74 -6.20 -7.06
CA PHE A 88 3.14 -6.39 -8.37
C PHE A 88 1.62 -6.22 -8.42
N ASP A 89 0.90 -6.48 -7.31
CA ASP A 89 -0.55 -6.24 -7.24
C ASP A 89 -0.91 -4.80 -7.63
N ILE A 90 -0.14 -3.78 -7.19
CA ILE A 90 -0.48 -2.36 -7.40
C ILE A 90 -0.29 -1.90 -8.85
N GLU A 91 0.48 -2.65 -9.65
CA GLU A 91 0.77 -2.26 -11.04
C GLU A 91 -0.49 -2.35 -11.91
N PHE A 92 -1.45 -3.18 -11.51
CA PHE A 92 -2.73 -3.38 -12.17
C PHE A 92 -3.77 -2.38 -11.64
N PRO A 93 -4.35 -1.51 -12.50
CA PRO A 93 -5.37 -0.56 -12.05
C PRO A 93 -6.58 -1.25 -11.40
N GLU A 94 -6.90 -2.47 -11.80
CA GLU A 94 -8.05 -3.25 -11.36
C GLU A 94 -7.99 -3.57 -9.87
N THR A 95 -6.80 -3.90 -9.33
CA THR A 95 -6.65 -4.27 -7.91
C THR A 95 -6.79 -3.05 -7.00
N ALA A 96 -6.16 -1.93 -7.38
CA ALA A 96 -6.29 -0.65 -6.69
C ALA A 96 -7.74 -0.15 -6.73
N ARG A 97 -8.37 -0.28 -7.89
CA ARG A 97 -9.79 0.05 -8.09
C ARG A 97 -10.69 -0.78 -7.20
N HIS A 98 -10.49 -2.09 -7.18
CA HIS A 98 -11.29 -2.99 -6.36
C HIS A 98 -11.17 -2.67 -4.87
N ALA A 99 -9.95 -2.40 -4.37
CA ALA A 99 -9.76 -1.99 -2.98
C ALA A 99 -10.49 -0.68 -2.64
N ALA A 100 -10.45 0.32 -3.54
CA ALA A 100 -11.19 1.57 -3.37
C ALA A 100 -12.72 1.37 -3.40
N GLU A 101 -13.22 0.45 -4.23
CA GLU A 101 -14.65 0.09 -4.29
C GLU A 101 -15.15 -0.60 -3.00
N LEU A 102 -14.28 -1.39 -2.37
CA LEU A 102 -14.53 -1.93 -1.03
C LEU A 102 -14.46 -0.85 0.07
N GLY A 103 -14.19 0.40 -0.31
CA GLY A 103 -14.19 1.57 0.56
C GLY A 103 -12.86 1.80 1.26
N ALA A 104 -11.73 1.33 0.74
CA ALA A 104 -10.43 1.73 1.25
C ALA A 104 -10.23 3.25 1.08
N GLU A 105 -9.66 3.88 2.10
CA GLU A 105 -9.30 5.31 2.14
C GLU A 105 -7.77 5.49 2.08
N LEU A 106 -7.03 4.43 2.45
CA LEU A 106 -5.58 4.31 2.35
C LEU A 106 -5.20 2.94 1.80
N LEU A 107 -4.29 2.92 0.82
CA LEU A 107 -3.58 1.72 0.39
C LEU A 107 -2.19 1.66 1.01
N LEU A 108 -1.88 0.54 1.65
CA LEU A 108 -0.53 0.17 2.08
C LEU A 108 0.08 -0.79 1.06
N VAL A 109 1.25 -0.46 0.53
CA VAL A 109 1.88 -1.21 -0.56
C VAL A 109 3.34 -1.53 -0.25
N PRO A 110 3.62 -2.59 0.54
CA PRO A 110 4.97 -3.11 0.68
C PRO A 110 5.49 -3.65 -0.65
N THR A 111 6.74 -3.35 -0.97
CA THR A 111 7.30 -3.59 -2.30
C THR A 111 8.80 -3.89 -2.27
N ALA A 112 9.26 -4.67 -3.25
CA ALA A 112 10.66 -4.96 -3.54
C ALA A 112 10.94 -4.70 -5.03
N LEU A 113 10.79 -3.45 -5.47
CA LEU A 113 10.96 -3.03 -6.87
C LEU A 113 12.43 -2.69 -7.16
N GLY A 114 12.98 -3.34 -8.19
CA GLY A 114 14.33 -3.09 -8.68
C GLY A 114 14.54 -1.68 -9.24
N SER A 115 15.78 -1.17 -9.14
CA SER A 115 16.16 0.19 -9.54
C SER A 115 15.97 0.49 -11.03
N GLN A 116 15.91 -0.54 -11.88
CA GLN A 116 15.63 -0.42 -13.31
C GLN A 116 14.18 -0.03 -13.63
N TRP A 117 13.25 -0.19 -12.68
CA TRP A 117 11.81 0.06 -12.87
C TRP A 117 11.36 1.43 -12.32
N GLY A 118 12.24 2.45 -12.38
CA GLY A 118 11.95 3.78 -11.83
C GLY A 118 10.65 4.40 -12.32
N TRP A 119 10.23 4.16 -13.57
CA TRP A 119 8.96 4.67 -14.08
C TRP A 119 7.73 4.10 -13.34
N VAL A 120 7.79 2.84 -12.93
CA VAL A 120 6.71 2.21 -12.15
C VAL A 120 6.55 2.94 -10.82
N GLY A 121 7.60 3.03 -10.01
CA GLY A 121 7.55 3.65 -8.68
C GLY A 121 7.35 5.17 -8.67
N ARG A 122 7.76 5.88 -9.74
CA ARG A 122 7.68 7.35 -9.83
C ARG A 122 6.46 7.86 -10.58
N THR A 123 5.83 7.03 -11.42
CA THR A 123 4.73 7.48 -12.29
C THR A 123 3.52 6.57 -12.18
N MET A 124 3.67 5.27 -12.45
CA MET A 124 2.52 4.36 -12.47
C MET A 124 1.85 4.24 -11.09
N VAL A 125 2.63 3.96 -10.04
CA VAL A 125 2.08 3.71 -8.69
C VAL A 125 1.40 4.94 -8.11
N PRO A 126 1.97 6.16 -8.15
CA PRO A 126 1.27 7.37 -7.68
C PRO A 126 -0.07 7.60 -8.37
N THR A 127 -0.20 7.27 -9.67
CA THR A 127 -1.47 7.38 -10.41
C THR A 127 -2.57 6.51 -9.79
N ARG A 128 -2.25 5.36 -9.18
CA ARG A 128 -3.22 4.46 -8.54
C ARG A 128 -3.95 5.11 -7.37
N GLY A 129 -3.27 5.94 -6.58
CA GLY A 129 -3.89 6.72 -5.52
C GLY A 129 -4.82 7.81 -6.10
N PHE A 130 -4.32 8.56 -7.08
CA PHE A 130 -5.06 9.66 -7.72
C PHE A 130 -6.35 9.20 -8.42
N GLU A 131 -6.28 8.16 -9.25
CA GLU A 131 -7.44 7.70 -10.04
C GLU A 131 -8.55 7.08 -9.18
N ASN A 132 -8.21 6.70 -7.94
CA ASN A 132 -9.15 6.18 -6.94
C ASN A 132 -9.57 7.23 -5.90
N GLY A 133 -8.90 8.39 -5.88
CA GLY A 133 -9.14 9.44 -4.89
C GLY A 133 -8.85 8.97 -3.46
N ILE A 134 -7.79 8.19 -3.25
CA ILE A 134 -7.40 7.63 -1.95
C ILE A 134 -5.92 7.88 -1.65
N PHE A 135 -5.53 7.79 -0.38
CA PHE A 135 -4.11 7.85 -0.01
C PHE A 135 -3.38 6.58 -0.44
N LEU A 136 -2.09 6.70 -0.72
CA LEU A 136 -1.23 5.56 -1.04
C LEU A 136 0.09 5.72 -0.29
N ALA A 137 0.43 4.72 0.53
CA ALA A 137 1.72 4.59 1.19
C ALA A 137 2.48 3.41 0.57
N TYR A 138 3.52 3.74 -0.19
CA TYR A 138 4.37 2.79 -0.91
C TYR A 138 5.69 2.62 -0.17
N ALA A 139 5.93 1.43 0.37
CA ALA A 139 7.13 1.11 1.14
C ALA A 139 7.98 0.14 0.33
N ASN A 140 9.01 0.65 -0.33
CA ASN A 140 9.90 -0.14 -1.17
C ASN A 140 11.21 -0.48 -0.46
N HIS A 141 11.75 -1.66 -0.77
CA HIS A 141 13.07 -2.07 -0.32
C HIS A 141 14.16 -1.11 -0.84
N SER A 142 15.24 -0.94 -0.06
CA SER A 142 16.34 -0.02 -0.35
C SER A 142 17.68 -0.73 -0.28
N GLY A 143 18.64 -0.34 -1.11
CA GLY A 143 19.98 -0.94 -1.13
C GLY A 143 20.10 -2.10 -2.11
N THR A 144 21.03 -3.02 -1.84
CA THR A 144 21.34 -4.15 -2.71
C THR A 144 21.31 -5.44 -1.90
N GLU A 145 20.57 -6.44 -2.37
CA GLU A 145 20.50 -7.77 -1.77
C GLU A 145 20.60 -8.83 -2.87
N SER A 146 21.37 -9.88 -2.63
CA SER A 146 21.53 -11.01 -3.59
C SER A 146 21.89 -10.58 -5.03
N GLY A 147 22.63 -9.47 -5.18
CA GLY A 147 23.02 -8.91 -6.48
C GLY A 147 21.94 -8.07 -7.18
N MET A 148 20.76 -7.91 -6.59
CA MET A 148 19.70 -7.03 -7.08
C MET A 148 19.74 -5.69 -6.34
N SER A 149 19.78 -4.58 -7.08
CA SER A 149 19.63 -3.24 -6.51
C SER A 149 18.17 -2.81 -6.53
N PHE A 150 17.67 -2.35 -5.39
CA PHE A 150 16.30 -1.88 -5.23
C PHE A 150 16.22 -0.36 -5.37
N LEU A 151 15.08 0.11 -5.85
CA LEU A 151 14.86 1.52 -6.14
C LEU A 151 14.88 2.38 -4.87
N GLY A 152 14.49 1.84 -3.71
CA GLY A 152 14.14 2.66 -2.55
C GLY A 152 12.97 3.57 -2.94
N GLU A 153 13.10 4.87 -2.69
CA GLU A 153 12.12 5.88 -3.12
C GLU A 153 10.68 5.59 -2.65
N SER A 154 10.55 4.98 -1.48
CA SER A 154 9.29 4.88 -0.74
C SER A 154 8.63 6.25 -0.66
N PHE A 155 7.30 6.31 -0.69
CA PHE A 155 6.57 7.57 -0.70
C PHE A 155 5.18 7.45 -0.08
N VAL A 156 4.60 8.60 0.27
CA VAL A 156 3.18 8.73 0.60
C VAL A 156 2.56 9.79 -0.30
N SER A 157 1.44 9.49 -0.95
CA SER A 157 0.68 10.45 -1.77
C SER A 157 -0.74 10.66 -1.25
N SER A 158 -1.26 11.86 -1.50
CA SER A 158 -2.62 12.25 -1.17
C SER A 158 -3.62 11.95 -2.31
N PRO A 159 -4.93 11.85 -1.98
CA PRO A 159 -6.01 11.60 -2.94
C PRO A 159 -6.07 12.53 -4.15
N ASP A 160 -5.54 13.75 -4.02
CA ASP A 160 -5.52 14.76 -5.07
C ASP A 160 -4.31 14.67 -6.00
N GLY A 161 -3.43 13.70 -5.80
CA GLY A 161 -2.27 13.42 -6.65
C GLY A 161 -0.98 14.10 -6.20
N ARG A 162 -0.99 14.83 -5.07
CA ARG A 162 0.24 15.38 -4.50
C ARG A 162 1.03 14.28 -3.77
N GLU A 163 2.32 14.23 -4.04
CA GLU A 163 3.25 13.46 -3.20
C GLU A 163 3.55 14.25 -1.93
N LEU A 164 3.23 13.67 -0.77
CA LEU A 164 3.45 14.31 0.53
C LEU A 164 4.92 14.22 0.95
N ILE A 165 5.54 13.08 0.66
CA ILE A 165 6.93 12.79 0.98
C ILE A 165 7.44 11.62 0.13
N ARG A 166 8.74 11.64 -0.23
CA ARG A 166 9.45 10.54 -0.87
C ARG A 166 10.88 10.43 -0.35
N ALA A 167 11.33 9.19 -0.15
CA ALA A 167 12.70 8.86 0.22
C ALA A 167 13.65 8.94 -0.99
N GLY A 168 14.95 8.94 -0.73
CA GLY A 168 15.95 8.57 -1.73
C GLY A 168 16.09 7.05 -1.86
N ALA A 169 17.20 6.60 -2.47
CA ALA A 169 17.50 5.18 -2.60
C ALA A 169 18.02 4.50 -1.31
N ALA A 170 18.34 5.28 -0.26
CA ALA A 170 18.87 4.79 1.00
C ALA A 170 17.74 4.45 2.00
N PRO A 171 18.01 3.62 3.03
CA PRO A 171 17.05 3.35 4.10
C PRO A 171 16.54 4.63 4.77
N ALA A 172 15.23 4.71 4.99
CA ALA A 172 14.59 5.89 5.56
C ALA A 172 13.33 5.54 6.34
N VAL A 173 12.94 6.41 7.26
CA VAL A 173 11.62 6.42 7.90
C VAL A 173 10.87 7.66 7.43
N LEU A 174 9.68 7.46 6.88
CA LEU A 174 8.83 8.53 6.39
C LEU A 174 7.60 8.65 7.29
N THR A 175 7.23 9.89 7.59
CA THR A 175 6.04 10.22 8.38
C THR A 175 5.19 11.20 7.58
N ALA A 176 3.89 10.93 7.48
CA ALA A 176 2.92 11.80 6.85
C ALA A 176 1.61 11.81 7.66
N GLU A 177 0.92 12.95 7.64
CA GLU A 177 -0.40 13.08 8.25
C GLU A 177 -1.49 12.69 7.24
N ILE A 178 -2.46 11.90 7.69
CA ILE A 178 -3.58 11.43 6.87
C ILE A 178 -4.85 12.14 7.32
N ASP A 179 -5.40 12.97 6.43
CA ASP A 179 -6.70 13.61 6.59
C ASP A 179 -7.72 12.92 5.66
N VAL A 180 -8.56 12.08 6.25
CA VAL A 180 -9.58 11.31 5.52
C VAL A 180 -10.62 12.20 4.81
N THR A 181 -10.78 13.46 5.24
CA THR A 181 -11.71 14.37 4.55
C THR A 181 -11.26 14.67 3.12
N LEU A 182 -9.96 14.55 2.82
CA LEU A 182 -9.40 14.71 1.48
C LEU A 182 -9.83 13.59 0.52
N VAL A 183 -10.10 12.39 1.02
CA VAL A 183 -10.64 11.27 0.21
C VAL A 183 -12.01 11.66 -0.34
N ARG A 184 -12.90 12.11 0.56
CA ARG A 184 -14.25 12.55 0.18
C ARG A 184 -14.21 13.72 -0.79
N ALA A 185 -13.34 14.70 -0.54
CA ALA A 185 -13.18 15.85 -1.42
C ALA A 185 -12.68 15.44 -2.82
N ALA A 186 -11.69 14.54 -2.91
CA ALA A 186 -11.15 14.06 -4.18
C ALA A 186 -12.18 13.26 -4.98
N GLN A 187 -12.87 12.32 -4.33
CA GLN A 187 -13.91 11.49 -4.96
C GLN A 187 -15.16 12.30 -5.35
N ALA A 188 -15.49 13.39 -4.64
CA ALA A 188 -16.55 14.31 -5.06
C ALA A 188 -16.15 15.17 -6.27
N ARG A 189 -14.87 15.59 -6.34
CA ARG A 189 -14.34 16.41 -7.44
C ARG A 189 -14.20 15.62 -8.74
N LEU A 190 -13.70 14.38 -8.65
CA LEU A 190 -13.54 13.46 -9.78
C LEU A 190 -14.16 12.11 -9.39
N PRO A 191 -15.47 11.91 -9.63
CA PRO A 191 -16.19 10.72 -9.18
C PRO A 191 -15.95 9.51 -10.10
N TYR A 192 -14.68 9.21 -10.40
CA TYR A 192 -14.27 8.10 -11.29
C TYR A 192 -14.84 6.76 -10.85
N LEU A 193 -14.95 6.54 -9.54
CA LEU A 193 -15.63 5.36 -9.00
C LEU A 193 -17.07 5.29 -9.53
N ALA A 194 -17.88 6.34 -9.43
CA ALA A 194 -19.24 6.29 -9.96
C ALA A 194 -19.29 6.29 -11.51
N ASP A 195 -18.46 7.10 -12.15
CA ASP A 195 -18.49 7.31 -13.60
C ASP A 195 -18.08 6.08 -14.40
N ARG A 196 -17.21 5.22 -13.86
CA ARG A 196 -16.79 3.98 -14.55
C ARG A 196 -17.98 3.05 -14.88
N LEU A 197 -19.06 3.09 -14.11
CA LEU A 197 -20.25 2.25 -14.35
C LEU A 197 -21.03 2.67 -15.60
N LYS A 198 -20.73 3.86 -16.14
CA LYS A 198 -21.32 4.40 -17.36
C LYS A 198 -20.53 3.99 -18.61
N ILE A 199 -19.37 3.37 -18.44
CA ILE A 199 -18.52 2.93 -19.53
C ILE A 199 -19.22 1.78 -20.26
N ALA A 200 -19.61 2.03 -21.52
CA ALA A 200 -20.16 1.03 -22.43
C ALA A 200 -19.07 0.64 -23.43
N LEU A 201 -18.20 -0.29 -23.04
CA LEU A 201 -17.24 -0.90 -23.95
C LEU A 201 -17.86 -2.15 -24.57
N PRO A 202 -17.85 -2.31 -25.90
CA PRO A 202 -18.21 -3.58 -26.52
C PRO A 202 -17.23 -4.67 -26.04
N SER A 203 -17.72 -5.90 -25.90
CA SER A 203 -16.82 -7.04 -25.71
C SER A 203 -15.86 -7.13 -26.89
N PRO A 204 -14.56 -7.42 -26.64
CA PRO A 204 -13.57 -7.60 -27.70
C PRO A 204 -13.94 -8.75 -28.64
#